data_AF-A0A536K9S3-F1
#
_entry.id   AF-A0A536K9S3-F1
#
_cell.length_a   1.000
_cell.length_b   1.000
_cell.length_c   1.000
_cell.angle_alpha   90.00
_cell.angle_beta   90.00
_cell.angle_gamma   90.00
#
_symmetry.space_group_name_H-M   'P 1'
#
loop_
_entity.id
_entity.type
_entity.pdbx_description
1 polymer ?
#
loop_
_entity_poly.entity_id
_entity_poly.type
_entity_poly.pdbx_seq_one_letter_code
_entity_poly.pdbx_strand_id
1 'polypeptide(L)'
;MCGHGGLSCRGWKNWPSRAGGNHRGQWPASPAQDRHDRQRLEARPGDLRQGRPGGSRVRRSADDSHQRTHGGRHRGGHGGHDAAVNPLAERVLERCQRLGSEDAEVYLSRGTEFTVRVYKGAIESLVSAESRGIGLRTFREHRVGFSYTSETDSDALDGLVDDALLNGRYNHADEANVLPVTQSADPLAGLASPALSRVEPQRKIDFALEMERRATSLDPRVRRVSDAVYSDGTGEVEIVNSRGLQASFARTVAYGVLETIAEQDSEMQSGFAFTHGRDMEELDLAGVVQEAVANAAGLLGARPVETATVPVVLHPHAAAMILGVLANSFSADAVIKRRSLLAGKLSEQVAAGIVTITDDARLPEGLASRPFDGEGVPSRSNGAIVQERARGGGIKSRTQTG
;
A
#
# COMPACT_ATOMS: atom_id res chain seq x y z
N MET A 1 -7.59 -8.98 1.88
CA MET A 1 -7.57 -7.73 1.09
C MET A 1 -6.79 -6.64 1.83
N CYS A 2 -5.46 -6.74 1.86
CA CYS A 2 -4.60 -5.62 2.22
C CYS A 2 -4.27 -4.90 0.91
N GLY A 3 -5.19 -4.03 0.48
CA GLY A 3 -4.87 -3.10 -0.59
C GLY A 3 -3.77 -2.17 -0.11
N HIS A 4 -2.73 -1.99 -0.91
CA HIS A 4 -1.85 -0.84 -0.77
C HIS A 4 -2.72 0.41 -0.67
N GLY A 5 -2.85 0.92 0.55
CA GLY A 5 -3.44 2.21 0.85
C GLY A 5 -2.50 3.29 0.34
N GLY A 6 -2.49 3.48 -0.99
CA GLY A 6 -2.25 4.78 -1.57
C GLY A 6 -3.23 5.75 -0.91
N LEU A 7 -2.67 6.86 -0.46
CA LEU A 7 -3.32 8.03 0.12
C LEU A 7 -4.79 8.19 -0.33
N SER A 8 -5.71 8.26 0.62
CA SER A 8 -7.02 8.87 0.35
C SER A 8 -6.82 10.39 0.25
N CYS A 9 -6.34 10.85 -0.91
CA CYS A 9 -6.30 12.26 -1.24
C CYS A 9 -7.73 12.78 -1.37
N ARG A 10 -7.97 13.98 -0.84
CA ARG A 10 -9.19 14.74 -1.14
C ARG A 10 -9.23 14.99 -2.65
N GLY A 11 -10.01 14.15 -3.31
CA GLY A 11 -10.87 14.58 -4.38
C GLY A 11 -10.34 14.55 -5.80
N TRP A 12 -9.81 13.43 -6.30
CA TRP A 12 -9.50 13.31 -7.73
C TRP A 12 -10.40 12.26 -8.42
N LYS A 13 -11.03 12.65 -9.54
CA LYS A 13 -11.97 11.83 -10.33
C LYS A 13 -11.30 11.25 -11.60
N ASN A 14 -11.62 9.98 -11.83
CA ASN A 14 -11.64 9.14 -13.03
C ASN A 14 -11.35 9.75 -14.42
N TRP A 15 -10.56 8.97 -15.18
CA TRP A 15 -10.70 8.77 -16.64
C TRP A 15 -10.97 7.27 -16.94
N PRO A 16 -11.63 6.92 -18.05
CA PRO A 16 -12.47 5.73 -18.14
C PRO A 16 -11.70 4.45 -18.52
N SER A 17 -11.95 3.37 -17.79
CA SER A 17 -11.67 2.01 -18.25
C SER A 17 -12.88 1.49 -19.04
N ARG A 18 -12.60 0.96 -20.24
CA ARG A 18 -13.59 0.29 -21.11
C ARG A 18 -14.17 -0.92 -20.38
N ALA A 19 -15.45 -0.87 -20.06
CA ALA A 19 -16.21 -2.02 -19.59
C ALA A 19 -16.54 -2.95 -20.77
N GLY A 20 -16.00 -4.16 -20.74
CA GLY A 20 -16.49 -5.27 -21.57
C GLY A 20 -17.82 -5.77 -21.02
N GLY A 21 -18.90 -5.56 -21.78
CA GLY A 21 -20.21 -6.10 -21.49
C GLY A 21 -20.33 -7.57 -21.91
N ASN A 22 -20.64 -8.45 -20.96
CA ASN A 22 -21.07 -9.81 -21.22
C ASN A 22 -22.60 -9.84 -21.33
N HIS A 23 -23.12 -9.91 -22.55
CA HIS A 23 -24.52 -10.29 -22.80
C HIS A 23 -24.55 -11.74 -23.33
N ARG A 24 -25.18 -12.63 -22.57
CA ARG A 24 -25.71 -13.91 -23.09
C ARG A 24 -27.00 -13.62 -23.85
N GLY A 25 -27.10 -14.06 -25.10
CA GLY A 25 -28.33 -14.00 -25.88
C GLY A 25 -28.18 -14.62 -27.27
N GLN A 26 -28.49 -15.92 -27.34
CA GLN A 26 -29.12 -16.65 -28.46
C GLN A 26 -28.48 -16.61 -29.87
N TRP A 27 -28.16 -17.80 -30.36
CA TRP A 27 -27.75 -18.12 -31.73
C TRP A 27 -28.92 -17.94 -32.72
N PRO A 28 -28.61 -17.68 -34.01
CA PRO A 28 -29.00 -18.68 -35.01
C PRO A 28 -27.98 -18.95 -36.13
N ALA A 29 -27.97 -20.23 -36.54
CA ALA A 29 -27.78 -20.82 -37.87
C ALA A 29 -26.66 -20.35 -38.83
N SER A 30 -25.84 -21.31 -39.26
CA SER A 30 -24.94 -21.30 -40.43
C SER A 30 -25.68 -21.03 -41.76
N PRO A 31 -24.93 -20.62 -42.80
CA PRO A 31 -24.70 -21.56 -43.90
C PRO A 31 -23.27 -21.61 -44.46
N ALA A 32 -23.00 -22.82 -44.96
CA ALA A 32 -21.91 -23.42 -45.74
C ALA A 32 -21.09 -22.63 -46.78
N GLN A 33 -19.90 -23.22 -47.07
CA GLN A 33 -19.02 -23.15 -48.27
C GLN A 33 -18.15 -21.88 -48.39
N ASP A 34 -16.81 -21.95 -48.48
CA ASP A 34 -16.02 -22.68 -49.47
C ASP A 34 -14.67 -23.24 -48.95
N ARG A 35 -14.20 -24.29 -49.64
CA ARG A 35 -12.92 -24.99 -49.47
C ARG A 35 -11.80 -24.31 -50.28
N HIS A 36 -10.54 -24.40 -49.82
CA HIS A 36 -9.45 -25.06 -50.57
C HIS A 36 -8.10 -25.04 -49.79
N ASP A 37 -7.56 -26.26 -49.58
CA ASP A 37 -6.15 -26.72 -49.57
C ASP A 37 -5.08 -26.06 -48.66
N ARG A 38 -4.56 -26.78 -47.63
CA ARG A 38 -3.38 -27.70 -47.62
C ARG A 38 -2.06 -26.96 -47.93
N GLN A 39 -0.99 -26.97 -47.13
CA GLN A 39 -0.31 -28.09 -46.46
C GLN A 39 0.78 -27.59 -45.49
N ARG A 40 1.04 -28.37 -44.42
CA ARG A 40 2.20 -28.32 -43.50
C ARG A 40 3.46 -28.88 -44.17
N LEU A 41 4.64 -28.36 -43.83
CA LEU A 41 5.93 -29.02 -44.05
C LEU A 41 6.74 -29.09 -42.74
N GLU A 42 7.10 -30.31 -42.36
CA GLU A 42 8.05 -30.65 -41.29
C GLU A 42 9.48 -30.85 -41.86
N ALA A 43 10.46 -30.81 -40.95
CA ALA A 43 11.90 -30.68 -41.16
C ALA A 43 12.69 -31.98 -41.44
N ARG A 44 13.99 -31.81 -41.81
CA ARG A 44 15.26 -32.51 -41.40
C ARG A 44 16.27 -32.66 -42.59
N PRO A 45 17.55 -33.13 -42.42
CA PRO A 45 18.73 -32.58 -41.69
C PRO A 45 20.11 -32.73 -42.46
N GLY A 46 21.22 -32.21 -41.89
CA GLY A 46 22.66 -32.50 -42.24
C GLY A 46 23.34 -31.44 -43.14
N ASP A 47 24.57 -30.93 -42.94
CA ASP A 47 25.85 -31.60 -42.62
C ASP A 47 26.91 -30.69 -41.94
N LEU A 48 27.92 -31.38 -41.40
CA LEU A 48 29.08 -31.03 -40.55
C LEU A 48 30.16 -30.08 -41.15
N ARG A 49 30.89 -29.37 -40.26
CA ARG A 49 32.37 -29.56 -40.11
C ARG A 49 32.96 -28.91 -38.84
N GLN A 50 33.90 -29.64 -38.25
CA GLN A 50 34.62 -29.40 -36.98
C GLN A 50 35.91 -28.59 -37.16
N GLY A 51 36.37 -27.95 -36.08
CA GLY A 51 37.77 -27.54 -35.86
C GLY A 51 38.04 -26.96 -34.45
N ARG A 52 38.94 -27.59 -33.69
CA ARG A 52 39.61 -27.19 -32.41
C ARG A 52 41.01 -27.82 -32.43
N PRO A 53 41.96 -27.56 -31.51
CA PRO A 53 42.32 -26.35 -30.72
C PRO A 53 43.86 -26.10 -30.71
N GLY A 54 44.35 -25.05 -30.03
CA GLY A 54 45.78 -24.89 -29.70
C GLY A 54 46.04 -24.04 -28.45
N GLY A 55 46.52 -24.66 -27.36
CA GLY A 55 47.24 -24.00 -26.25
C GLY A 55 48.74 -23.88 -26.61
N SER A 56 49.68 -23.28 -25.86
CA SER A 56 49.79 -22.82 -24.46
C SER A 56 51.10 -22.01 -24.33
N ARG A 57 51.21 -21.07 -23.35
CA ARG A 57 52.36 -20.85 -22.42
C ARG A 57 52.49 -19.40 -21.87
N VAL A 58 52.14 -19.26 -20.58
CA VAL A 58 52.88 -18.73 -19.41
C VAL A 58 54.07 -17.74 -19.61
N ARG A 59 54.01 -16.56 -18.95
CA ARG A 59 54.82 -16.12 -17.77
C ARG A 59 54.52 -14.66 -17.28
N ARG A 60 54.16 -14.54 -15.97
CA ARG A 60 54.52 -13.59 -14.86
C ARG A 60 54.97 -12.14 -15.17
N SER A 61 54.86 -11.10 -14.34
CA SER A 61 54.20 -10.71 -13.06
C SER A 61 54.47 -9.20 -12.91
N ALA A 62 53.57 -8.41 -12.29
CA ALA A 62 53.94 -7.16 -11.62
C ALA A 62 52.91 -6.80 -10.53
N ASP A 63 53.44 -6.78 -9.30
CA ASP A 63 53.04 -6.25 -7.99
C ASP A 63 51.69 -5.59 -7.65
N ASP A 64 51.33 -5.95 -6.41
CA ASP A 64 50.46 -5.35 -5.39
C ASP A 64 50.18 -3.84 -5.43
N SER A 65 48.95 -3.45 -5.08
CA SER A 65 48.65 -2.95 -3.72
C SER A 65 47.25 -2.32 -3.57
N HIS A 66 46.72 -2.44 -2.34
CA HIS A 66 45.64 -1.67 -1.72
C HIS A 66 44.17 -2.06 -1.93
N GLN A 67 43.74 -2.99 -1.08
CA GLN A 67 42.41 -2.98 -0.46
C GLN A 67 42.13 -1.62 0.23
N ARG A 68 41.02 -0.97 -0.12
CA ARG A 68 40.23 -0.15 0.83
C ARG A 68 38.74 -0.27 0.51
N THR A 69 38.05 -0.96 1.39
CA THR A 69 36.60 -0.98 1.55
C THR A 69 36.13 0.37 2.10
N HIS A 70 35.22 1.04 1.40
CA HIS A 70 34.46 2.15 1.98
C HIS A 70 33.07 1.65 2.37
N GLY A 71 32.97 1.13 3.60
CA GLY A 71 31.71 0.85 4.26
C GLY A 71 31.04 2.15 4.69
N GLY A 72 29.92 2.47 4.07
CA GLY A 72 29.03 3.55 4.51
C GLY A 72 28.37 3.18 5.85
N ARG A 73 28.72 3.91 6.91
CA ARG A 73 28.03 3.83 8.19
C ARG A 73 26.75 4.65 8.11
N HIS A 74 25.60 4.01 7.93
CA HIS A 74 24.32 4.63 8.28
C HIS A 74 24.16 4.60 9.80
N ARG A 75 24.43 5.75 10.44
CA ARG A 75 24.01 6.01 11.82
C ARG A 75 22.63 6.63 11.79
N GLY A 76 21.66 5.94 12.37
CA GLY A 76 20.43 6.58 12.84
C GLY A 76 20.79 7.62 13.90
N GLY A 77 20.22 8.81 13.75
CA GLY A 77 20.49 9.95 14.62
C GLY A 77 19.32 10.93 14.60
N HIS A 78 18.59 10.93 15.72
CA HIS A 78 17.82 11.98 16.39
C HIS A 78 17.49 13.30 15.67
N GLY A 79 16.24 13.73 15.86
CA GLY A 79 15.74 15.04 15.49
C GLY A 79 16.53 16.20 16.06
N GLY A 80 16.75 17.18 15.19
CA GLY A 80 17.33 18.49 15.44
C GLY A 80 17.24 19.29 14.14
N HIS A 81 16.86 20.56 14.24
CA HIS A 81 16.55 21.51 13.16
C HIS A 81 17.73 21.88 12.22
N ASP A 82 18.69 20.99 11.99
CA ASP A 82 19.93 21.24 11.23
C ASP A 82 20.27 20.09 10.26
N ALA A 83 19.26 19.32 9.82
CA ALA A 83 19.43 18.42 8.70
C ALA A 83 19.47 19.26 7.42
N ALA A 84 20.55 19.12 6.63
CA ALA A 84 20.62 19.75 5.31
C ALA A 84 19.38 19.36 4.49
N VAL A 85 18.79 20.34 3.81
CA VAL A 85 17.65 20.12 2.91
C VAL A 85 18.04 19.08 1.86
N ASN A 86 17.10 18.21 1.49
CA ASN A 86 17.35 17.23 0.44
C ASN A 86 17.72 17.96 -0.86
N PRO A 87 18.92 17.70 -1.44
CA PRO A 87 19.43 18.47 -2.58
C PRO A 87 18.58 18.32 -3.85
N LEU A 88 17.86 17.18 -4.00
CA LEU A 88 16.93 17.00 -5.11
C LEU A 88 15.72 17.90 -4.96
N ALA A 89 15.17 17.97 -3.75
CA ALA A 89 14.02 18.82 -3.44
C ALA A 89 14.38 20.31 -3.57
N GLU A 90 15.53 20.70 -3.03
CA GLU A 90 16.05 22.07 -3.13
C GLU A 90 16.18 22.51 -4.59
N ARG A 91 16.85 21.71 -5.45
CA ARG A 91 16.98 21.98 -6.89
C ARG A 91 15.63 22.16 -7.58
N VAL A 92 14.66 21.27 -7.29
CA VAL A 92 13.32 21.31 -7.90
C VAL A 92 12.56 22.56 -7.45
N LEU A 93 12.58 22.90 -6.16
CA LEU A 93 11.91 24.08 -5.61
C LEU A 93 12.52 25.39 -6.14
N GLU A 94 13.85 25.49 -6.20
CA GLU A 94 14.55 26.63 -6.77
C GLU A 94 14.16 26.87 -8.24
N ARG A 95 14.04 25.78 -9.02
CA ARG A 95 13.60 25.88 -10.41
C ARG A 95 12.13 26.33 -10.49
N CYS A 96 11.25 25.78 -9.67
CA CYS A 96 9.84 26.19 -9.61
C CYS A 96 9.71 27.70 -9.33
N GLN A 97 10.45 28.21 -8.34
CA GLN A 97 10.45 29.63 -7.99
C GLN A 97 10.95 30.49 -9.15
N ARG A 98 12.04 30.08 -9.83
CA ARG A 98 12.60 30.77 -10.99
C ARG A 98 11.63 30.87 -12.17
N LEU A 99 10.79 29.85 -12.35
CA LEU A 99 9.77 29.80 -13.41
C LEU A 99 8.42 30.42 -13.00
N GLY A 100 8.36 31.03 -11.82
CA GLY A 100 7.21 31.81 -11.37
C GLY A 100 6.10 30.99 -10.70
N SER A 101 6.43 29.84 -10.11
CA SER A 101 5.54 29.19 -9.14
C SER A 101 5.50 30.05 -7.86
N GLU A 102 4.31 30.31 -7.33
CA GLU A 102 4.12 31.06 -6.08
C GLU A 102 4.46 30.18 -4.88
N ASP A 103 4.00 28.94 -4.92
CA ASP A 103 4.30 27.90 -3.94
C ASP A 103 4.58 26.58 -4.65
N ALA A 104 5.34 25.69 -4.01
CA ALA A 104 5.62 24.35 -4.51
C ALA A 104 5.91 23.38 -3.35
N GLU A 105 5.61 22.10 -3.56
CA GLU A 105 5.85 21.01 -2.63
C GLU A 105 6.41 19.80 -3.38
N VAL A 106 7.50 19.26 -2.85
CA VAL A 106 8.15 18.04 -3.31
C VAL A 106 7.86 16.94 -2.31
N TYR A 107 7.30 15.83 -2.81
CA TYR A 107 7.05 14.62 -2.06
C TYR A 107 8.00 13.53 -2.55
N LEU A 108 8.94 13.10 -1.71
CA LEU A 108 9.82 11.98 -1.99
C LEU A 108 9.32 10.75 -1.26
N SER A 109 9.28 9.63 -1.98
CA SER A 109 9.03 8.31 -1.39
C SER A 109 10.05 7.31 -1.86
N ARG A 110 10.44 6.42 -0.97
CA ARG A 110 11.15 5.19 -1.33
C ARG A 110 10.73 4.06 -0.43
N GLY A 111 10.92 2.84 -0.89
CA GLY A 111 10.57 1.68 -0.09
C GLY A 111 10.97 0.38 -0.75
N THR A 112 10.95 -0.67 0.05
CA THR A 112 11.20 -2.03 -0.40
C THR A 112 9.96 -2.87 -0.20
N GLU A 113 9.78 -3.88 -1.04
CA GLU A 113 8.77 -4.92 -0.91
C GLU A 113 9.45 -6.28 -1.07
N PHE A 114 9.11 -7.22 -0.18
CA PHE A 114 9.36 -8.63 -0.38
C PHE A 114 8.05 -9.38 -0.16
N THR A 115 7.61 -10.16 -1.15
CA THR A 115 6.39 -10.97 -1.07
C THR A 115 6.70 -12.38 -1.55
N VAL A 116 6.41 -13.38 -0.73
CA VAL A 116 6.49 -14.80 -1.11
C VAL A 116 5.13 -15.47 -0.92
N ARG A 117 4.69 -16.16 -1.97
CA ARG A 117 3.50 -17.00 -1.98
C ARG A 117 3.92 -18.45 -2.14
N VAL A 118 3.36 -19.33 -1.32
CA VAL A 118 3.63 -20.76 -1.38
C VAL A 118 2.38 -21.54 -1.72
N TYR A 119 2.57 -22.65 -2.42
CA TYR A 119 1.53 -23.58 -2.77
C TYR A 119 2.10 -25.00 -2.85
N LYS A 120 1.45 -25.95 -2.16
CA LYS A 120 1.84 -27.37 -2.08
C LYS A 120 3.29 -27.57 -1.62
N GLY A 121 3.73 -26.80 -0.63
CA GLY A 121 5.06 -26.90 -0.04
C GLY A 121 6.19 -26.36 -0.91
N ALA A 122 5.86 -25.60 -1.96
CA ALA A 122 6.81 -24.98 -2.86
C ALA A 122 6.49 -23.49 -3.04
N ILE A 123 7.50 -22.71 -3.41
CA ILE A 123 7.31 -21.30 -3.78
C ILE A 123 6.54 -21.25 -5.10
N GLU A 124 5.39 -20.60 -5.09
CA GLU A 124 4.60 -20.32 -6.28
C GLU A 124 5.06 -19.01 -6.94
N SER A 125 5.27 -17.97 -6.13
CA SER A 125 5.82 -16.70 -6.60
C SER A 125 6.64 -16.01 -5.51
N LEU A 126 7.66 -15.28 -5.94
CA LEU A 126 8.49 -14.45 -5.08
C LEU A 126 8.76 -13.13 -5.80
N VAL A 127 8.44 -12.04 -5.13
CA VAL A 127 8.66 -10.67 -5.58
C VAL A 127 9.60 -10.00 -4.58
N SER A 128 10.64 -9.35 -5.11
CA SER A 128 11.53 -8.47 -4.36
C SER A 128 11.72 -7.20 -5.18
N ALA A 129 11.23 -6.08 -4.68
CA ALA A 129 11.22 -4.82 -5.40
C ALA A 129 11.71 -3.67 -4.50
N GLU A 130 12.34 -2.70 -5.14
CA GLU A 130 12.61 -1.39 -4.57
C GLU A 130 11.87 -0.37 -5.43
N SER A 131 11.21 0.57 -4.77
CA SER A 131 10.51 1.67 -5.42
C SER A 131 11.04 2.99 -4.90
N ARG A 132 11.13 3.98 -5.79
CA ARG A 132 11.38 5.37 -5.45
C ARG A 132 10.57 6.27 -6.36
N GLY A 133 10.21 7.44 -5.86
CA GLY A 133 9.45 8.41 -6.62
C GLY A 133 9.59 9.80 -6.04
N ILE A 134 9.52 10.79 -6.92
CA ILE A 134 9.47 12.21 -6.64
C ILE A 134 8.17 12.73 -7.25
N GLY A 135 7.28 13.22 -6.41
CA GLY A 135 6.11 13.99 -6.82
C GLY A 135 6.37 15.47 -6.63
N LEU A 136 5.89 16.29 -7.57
CA LEU A 136 5.94 17.74 -7.48
C LEU A 136 4.53 18.29 -7.62
N ARG A 137 4.15 19.12 -6.66
CA ARG A 137 2.93 19.93 -6.71
C ARG A 137 3.30 21.41 -6.76
N THR A 138 2.82 22.14 -7.75
CA THR A 138 3.06 23.58 -7.93
C THR A 138 1.78 24.37 -7.80
N PHE A 139 1.89 25.62 -7.37
CA PHE A 139 0.78 26.56 -7.23
C PHE A 139 1.13 27.87 -7.93
N ARG A 140 0.26 28.29 -8.85
CA ARG A 140 0.39 29.57 -9.55
C ARG A 140 -0.99 30.09 -9.89
N GLU A 141 -1.29 31.34 -9.52
CA GLU A 141 -2.58 31.98 -9.77
C GLU A 141 -3.76 31.10 -9.29
N HIS A 142 -3.62 30.51 -8.10
CA HIS A 142 -4.60 29.56 -7.52
C HIS A 142 -4.87 28.29 -8.34
N ARG A 143 -3.99 27.95 -9.30
CA ARG A 143 -4.05 26.70 -10.06
C ARG A 143 -2.99 25.73 -9.55
N VAL A 144 -3.37 24.47 -9.38
CA VAL A 144 -2.47 23.41 -8.96
C VAL A 144 -1.92 22.67 -10.17
N GLY A 145 -0.61 22.60 -10.28
CA GLY A 145 0.10 21.71 -11.20
C GLY A 145 0.61 20.48 -10.48
N PHE A 146 0.64 19.32 -11.16
CA PHE A 146 1.19 18.10 -10.59
C PHE A 146 1.93 17.30 -11.66
N SER A 147 3.07 16.72 -11.27
CA SER A 147 3.85 15.76 -12.06
C SER A 147 4.62 14.84 -11.12
N TYR A 148 5.13 13.73 -11.65
CA TYR A 148 5.95 12.79 -10.88
C TYR A 148 6.98 12.08 -11.77
N THR A 149 8.05 11.58 -11.16
CA THR A 149 9.10 10.78 -11.82
C THR A 149 9.76 9.81 -10.84
N SER A 150 10.37 8.73 -11.34
CA SER A 150 11.28 7.85 -10.60
C SER A 150 12.75 8.18 -10.83
N GLU A 151 13.03 9.04 -11.81
CA GLU A 151 14.37 9.40 -12.25
C GLU A 151 14.88 10.64 -11.52
N THR A 152 16.18 10.64 -11.20
CA THR A 152 16.83 11.68 -10.38
C THR A 152 17.89 12.46 -11.16
N ASP A 153 18.06 12.19 -12.45
CA ASP A 153 18.96 12.95 -13.30
C ASP A 153 18.41 14.36 -13.58
N SER A 154 19.30 15.26 -13.98
CA SER A 154 18.99 16.68 -14.16
C SER A 154 17.87 16.92 -15.17
N ASP A 155 17.86 16.17 -16.28
CA ASP A 155 16.91 16.36 -17.37
C ASP A 155 15.51 15.89 -16.94
N ALA A 156 15.44 14.76 -16.24
CA ALA A 156 14.19 14.27 -15.67
C ALA A 156 13.60 15.24 -14.62
N LEU A 157 14.44 15.84 -13.78
CA LEU A 157 13.98 16.83 -12.78
C LEU A 157 13.55 18.16 -13.41
N ASP A 158 14.17 18.56 -14.52
CA ASP A 158 13.74 19.74 -15.27
C ASP A 158 12.40 19.49 -15.97
N GLY A 159 12.25 18.31 -16.60
CA GLY A 159 10.98 17.85 -17.17
C GLY A 159 9.87 17.74 -16.14
N LEU A 160 10.17 17.23 -14.93
CA LEU A 160 9.22 17.19 -13.81
C LEU A 160 8.63 18.58 -13.53
N VAL A 161 9.47 19.61 -13.44
CA VAL A 161 9.01 20.99 -13.17
C VAL A 161 8.20 21.53 -14.34
N ASP A 162 8.69 21.36 -15.57
CA ASP A 162 8.03 21.86 -16.76
C ASP A 162 6.63 21.24 -16.93
N ASP A 163 6.50 19.94 -16.71
CA ASP A 163 5.23 19.21 -16.75
C ASP A 163 4.27 19.65 -15.64
N ALA A 164 4.74 19.85 -14.40
CA ALA A 164 3.88 20.33 -13.32
C ALA A 164 3.29 21.70 -13.66
N LEU A 165 4.13 22.65 -14.10
CA LEU A 165 3.69 24.00 -14.47
C LEU A 165 2.76 23.98 -15.69
N LEU A 166 3.06 23.15 -16.68
CA LEU A 166 2.20 22.96 -17.86
C LEU A 166 0.83 22.42 -17.46
N ASN A 167 0.78 21.40 -16.61
CA ASN A 167 -0.46 20.81 -16.11
C ASN A 167 -1.29 21.82 -15.31
N GLY A 168 -0.62 22.63 -14.47
CA GLY A 168 -1.28 23.68 -13.70
C GLY A 168 -1.93 24.77 -14.55
N ARG A 169 -1.32 25.11 -15.69
CA ARG A 169 -1.83 26.14 -16.62
C ARG A 169 -3.25 25.85 -17.11
N TYR A 170 -3.61 24.59 -17.29
CA TYR A 170 -4.92 24.17 -17.82
C TYR A 170 -5.94 23.80 -16.74
N ASN A 171 -5.54 23.76 -15.47
CA ASN A 171 -6.43 23.46 -14.36
C ASN A 171 -7.24 24.69 -13.93
N HIS A 172 -8.42 24.46 -13.34
CA HIS A 172 -9.24 25.53 -12.80
C HIS A 172 -8.58 26.19 -11.60
N ALA A 173 -8.66 27.53 -11.54
CA ALA A 173 -8.26 28.27 -10.36
C ALA A 173 -9.28 28.08 -9.24
N ASP A 174 -8.81 27.94 -8.00
CA ASP A 174 -9.63 27.84 -6.79
C ASP A 174 -8.86 28.49 -5.63
N GLU A 175 -9.46 29.46 -4.94
CA GLU A 175 -8.82 30.17 -3.83
C GLU A 175 -8.37 29.21 -2.70
N ALA A 176 -9.00 28.03 -2.58
CA ALA A 176 -8.60 27.00 -1.63
C ALA A 176 -7.31 26.24 -2.03
N ASN A 177 -6.81 26.43 -3.25
CA ASN A 177 -5.54 25.86 -3.71
C ASN A 177 -4.36 26.64 -3.14
N VAL A 178 -4.02 26.36 -1.88
CA VAL A 178 -2.89 26.94 -1.16
C VAL A 178 -2.15 25.86 -0.39
N LEU A 179 -0.86 26.05 -0.15
CA LEU A 179 -0.14 25.22 0.80
C LEU A 179 -0.68 25.43 2.23
N PRO A 180 -0.70 24.37 3.06
CA PRO A 180 -1.03 24.51 4.47
C PRO A 180 0.00 25.40 5.17
N VAL A 181 -0.38 25.87 6.37
CA VAL A 181 0.56 26.58 7.25
C VAL A 181 1.60 25.57 7.73
N THR A 182 2.88 25.88 7.53
CA THR A 182 3.99 25.05 7.99
C THR A 182 3.94 24.89 9.50
N GLN A 183 3.93 23.65 9.97
CA GLN A 183 3.96 23.28 11.39
C GLN A 183 4.94 22.13 11.60
N SER A 184 5.67 22.16 12.70
CA SER A 184 6.53 21.04 13.08
C SER A 184 5.67 19.89 13.61
N ALA A 185 5.94 18.68 13.14
CA ALA A 185 5.28 17.47 13.61
C ALA A 185 6.19 16.76 14.62
N ASP A 186 5.65 16.46 15.80
CA ASP A 186 6.38 15.68 16.80
C ASP A 186 6.68 14.27 16.23
N PRO A 187 7.94 13.80 16.32
CA PRO A 187 8.31 12.46 15.91
C PRO A 187 7.40 11.40 16.54
N LEU A 188 7.16 10.32 15.79
CA LEU A 188 6.40 9.18 16.27
C LEU A 188 7.32 7.95 16.27
N ALA A 189 7.59 7.42 17.47
CA ALA A 189 8.44 6.25 17.65
C ALA A 189 7.70 4.96 17.26
N GLY A 190 8.45 3.89 17.02
CA GLY A 190 7.88 2.56 16.76
C GLY A 190 7.28 2.35 15.37
N LEU A 191 7.40 3.33 14.46
CA LEU A 191 6.88 3.16 13.09
C LEU A 191 7.73 2.23 12.23
N ALA A 192 9.02 2.12 12.52
CA ALA A 192 9.98 1.32 11.76
C ALA A 192 10.81 0.42 12.67
N SER A 193 10.95 -0.84 12.29
CA SER A 193 11.91 -1.78 12.87
C SER A 193 13.17 -1.84 11.99
N PRO A 194 14.35 -1.44 12.52
CA PRO A 194 15.63 -1.64 11.83
C PRO A 194 16.04 -3.11 11.69
N ALA A 195 15.39 -4.03 12.42
CA ALA A 195 15.69 -5.45 12.36
C ALA A 195 15.07 -6.12 11.14
N LEU A 196 13.94 -5.60 10.63
CA LEU A 196 13.24 -6.17 9.48
C LEU A 196 14.12 -6.22 8.21
N SER A 197 14.94 -5.20 7.98
CA SER A 197 15.86 -5.16 6.83
C SER A 197 17.01 -6.18 6.92
N ARG A 198 17.19 -6.83 8.07
CA ARG A 198 18.22 -7.86 8.32
C ARG A 198 17.64 -9.27 8.28
N VAL A 199 16.33 -9.40 8.09
CA VAL A 199 15.68 -10.71 7.96
C VAL A 199 16.09 -11.30 6.62
N GLU A 200 16.79 -12.44 6.68
CA GLU A 200 17.21 -13.18 5.49
C GLU A 200 16.00 -13.69 4.69
N PRO A 201 16.04 -13.64 3.34
CA PRO A 201 14.95 -14.13 2.49
C PRO A 201 14.50 -15.55 2.81
N GLN A 202 15.43 -16.44 3.19
CA GLN A 202 15.11 -17.82 3.54
C GLN A 202 14.15 -17.89 4.73
N ARG A 203 14.33 -17.05 5.75
CA ARG A 203 13.45 -17.04 6.93
C ARG A 203 12.02 -16.63 6.57
N LYS A 204 11.87 -15.69 5.64
CA LYS A 204 10.59 -15.21 5.10
C LYS A 204 9.87 -16.34 4.33
N ILE A 205 10.62 -17.08 3.51
CA ILE A 205 10.13 -18.27 2.80
C ILE A 205 9.69 -19.35 3.79
N ASP A 206 10.53 -19.65 4.79
CA ASP A 206 10.25 -20.67 5.81
C ASP A 206 8.98 -20.35 6.59
N PHE A 207 8.71 -19.07 6.87
CA PHE A 207 7.48 -18.63 7.53
C PHE A 207 6.23 -18.97 6.70
N ALA A 208 6.24 -18.67 5.40
CA ALA A 208 5.11 -18.99 4.51
C ALA A 208 4.91 -20.50 4.36
N LEU A 209 6.01 -21.26 4.16
CA LEU A 209 5.97 -22.73 4.08
C LEU A 209 5.43 -23.35 5.37
N GLU A 210 5.89 -22.87 6.52
CA GLU A 210 5.46 -23.38 7.82
C GLU A 210 3.98 -23.07 8.09
N MET A 211 3.49 -21.91 7.63
CA MET A 211 2.07 -21.54 7.70
C MET A 211 1.19 -22.54 6.93
N GLU A 212 1.52 -22.85 5.68
CA GLU A 212 0.79 -23.85 4.87
C GLU A 212 0.87 -25.25 5.50
N ARG A 213 2.07 -25.66 5.92
CA ARG A 213 2.30 -26.98 6.51
C ARG A 213 1.50 -27.17 7.79
N ARG A 214 1.47 -26.19 8.69
CA ARG A 214 0.70 -26.30 9.94
C ARG A 214 -0.80 -26.29 9.67
N ALA A 215 -1.28 -25.45 8.75
CA ALA A 215 -2.69 -25.39 8.40
C ALA A 215 -3.24 -26.74 7.92
N THR A 216 -2.52 -27.41 7.03
CA THR A 216 -2.90 -28.73 6.49
C THR A 216 -2.68 -29.89 7.45
N SER A 217 -2.00 -29.66 8.58
CA SER A 217 -1.74 -30.68 9.61
C SER A 217 -2.66 -30.57 10.83
N LEU A 218 -3.34 -29.43 11.02
CA LEU A 218 -4.08 -29.12 12.25
C LEU A 218 -5.47 -29.77 12.33
N ASP A 219 -6.19 -29.85 11.20
CA ASP A 219 -7.50 -30.50 11.10
C ASP A 219 -7.55 -31.34 9.81
N PRO A 220 -7.89 -32.65 9.85
CA PRO A 220 -7.92 -33.52 8.68
C PRO A 220 -8.94 -33.12 7.60
N ARG A 221 -9.91 -32.25 7.93
CA ARG A 221 -10.85 -31.66 6.98
C ARG A 221 -10.21 -30.54 6.18
N VAL A 222 -9.20 -29.84 6.71
CA VAL A 222 -8.45 -28.79 6.01
C VAL A 222 -7.35 -29.43 5.15
N ARG A 223 -7.75 -29.89 3.96
CA ARG A 223 -6.86 -30.66 3.08
C ARG A 223 -5.96 -29.81 2.19
N ARG A 224 -6.30 -28.54 1.99
CA ARG A 224 -5.53 -27.64 1.13
C ARG A 224 -5.64 -26.20 1.59
N VAL A 225 -4.69 -25.42 1.12
CA VAL A 225 -4.61 -23.97 1.27
C VAL A 225 -4.81 -23.36 -0.13
N SER A 226 -5.63 -22.31 -0.23
CA SER A 226 -5.75 -21.52 -1.46
C SER A 226 -4.73 -20.40 -1.53
N ASP A 227 -4.30 -19.89 -0.37
CA ASP A 227 -3.27 -18.87 -0.30
C ASP A 227 -2.47 -18.95 1.00
N ALA A 228 -1.15 -18.91 0.90
CA ALA A 228 -0.23 -18.73 2.03
C ALA A 228 0.86 -17.74 1.62
N VAL A 229 0.79 -16.55 2.21
CA VAL A 229 1.64 -15.42 1.84
C VAL A 229 2.37 -14.91 3.07
N TYR A 230 3.66 -14.68 2.90
CA TYR A 230 4.40 -13.74 3.72
C TYR A 230 4.73 -12.52 2.88
N SER A 231 4.60 -11.33 3.46
CA SER A 231 5.05 -10.09 2.85
C SER A 231 5.61 -9.13 3.88
N ASP A 232 6.65 -8.41 3.51
CA ASP A 232 7.19 -7.30 4.27
C ASP A 232 7.64 -6.15 3.39
N GLY A 233 7.81 -4.99 4.02
CA GLY A 233 8.28 -3.82 3.33
C GLY A 233 8.73 -2.69 4.24
N THR A 234 9.54 -1.82 3.66
CA THR A 234 9.97 -0.56 4.26
C THR A 234 9.40 0.59 3.44
N GLY A 235 9.15 1.72 4.07
CA GLY A 235 8.73 2.93 3.37
C GLY A 235 9.28 4.15 4.08
N GLU A 236 9.87 5.07 3.32
CA GLU A 236 10.28 6.38 3.77
C GLU A 236 9.54 7.43 2.97
N VAL A 237 9.10 8.47 3.67
CA VAL A 237 8.46 9.64 3.09
C VAL A 237 9.23 10.87 3.55
N GLU A 238 9.48 11.78 2.62
CA GLU A 238 10.00 13.12 2.88
C GLU A 238 9.18 14.14 2.12
N ILE A 239 8.79 15.22 2.81
CA ILE A 239 8.06 16.36 2.23
C ILE A 239 8.90 17.61 2.45
N VAL A 240 9.15 18.33 1.36
CA VAL A 240 9.83 19.63 1.39
C VAL A 240 8.98 20.63 0.60
N ASN A 241 8.74 21.82 1.13
CA ASN A 241 7.97 22.84 0.41
C ASN A 241 8.63 24.22 0.41
N SER A 242 8.15 25.10 -0.47
CA SER A 242 8.61 26.48 -0.64
C SER A 242 8.45 27.36 0.60
N ARG A 243 7.64 26.92 1.58
CA ARG A 243 7.39 27.62 2.85
C ARG A 243 8.24 27.09 4.01
N GLY A 244 9.29 26.33 3.71
CA GLY A 244 10.26 25.87 4.68
C GLY A 244 9.83 24.64 5.49
N LEU A 245 8.79 23.91 5.06
CA LEU A 245 8.53 22.58 5.61
C LEU A 245 9.66 21.64 5.18
N GLN A 246 10.21 20.90 6.14
CA GLN A 246 11.03 19.72 5.92
C GLN A 246 10.60 18.67 6.93
N ALA A 247 9.96 17.62 6.46
CA ALA A 247 9.40 16.59 7.33
C ALA A 247 9.63 15.22 6.72
N SER A 248 10.10 14.26 7.52
CA SER A 248 10.31 12.88 7.07
C SER A 248 9.99 11.86 8.16
N PHE A 249 9.61 10.66 7.72
CA PHE A 249 9.53 9.50 8.61
C PHE A 249 9.73 8.21 7.82
N ALA A 250 10.19 7.18 8.53
CA ALA A 250 10.29 5.83 8.04
C ALA A 250 9.22 4.96 8.71
N ARG A 251 8.76 3.94 7.99
CA ARG A 251 7.87 2.90 8.50
C ARG A 251 8.24 1.53 7.98
N THR A 252 7.89 0.51 8.73
CA THR A 252 7.96 -0.89 8.31
C THR A 252 6.62 -1.57 8.49
N VAL A 253 6.42 -2.65 7.74
CA VAL A 253 5.30 -3.55 7.92
C VAL A 253 5.74 -4.95 7.53
N ALA A 254 5.30 -5.95 8.30
CA ALA A 254 5.35 -7.35 7.95
C ALA A 254 3.95 -7.94 8.17
N TYR A 255 3.55 -8.88 7.33
CA TYR A 255 2.30 -9.61 7.51
C TYR A 255 2.36 -11.02 6.92
N GLY A 256 1.55 -11.89 7.50
CA GLY A 256 1.24 -13.21 7.00
C GLY A 256 -0.25 -13.31 6.69
N VAL A 257 -0.62 -13.88 5.55
CA VAL A 257 -2.02 -14.12 5.16
C VAL A 257 -2.19 -15.60 4.83
N LEU A 258 -3.25 -16.18 5.37
CA LEU A 258 -3.59 -17.58 5.17
C LEU A 258 -5.05 -17.74 4.76
N GLU A 259 -5.28 -18.44 3.66
CA GLU A 259 -6.60 -18.91 3.23
C GLU A 259 -6.63 -20.43 3.14
N THR A 260 -7.46 -21.05 3.97
CA THR A 260 -7.61 -22.51 4.08
C THR A 260 -8.90 -22.98 3.43
N ILE A 261 -8.92 -24.24 2.98
CA ILE A 261 -10.12 -24.90 2.47
C ILE A 261 -10.38 -26.16 3.29
N ALA A 262 -11.52 -26.20 3.96
CA ALA A 262 -12.04 -27.38 4.65
C ALA A 262 -13.03 -28.12 3.75
N GLU A 263 -12.97 -29.45 3.74
CA GLU A 263 -13.86 -30.30 2.96
C GLU A 263 -14.47 -31.41 3.83
N GLN A 264 -15.77 -31.60 3.71
CA GLN A 264 -16.50 -32.73 4.28
C GLN A 264 -17.64 -33.11 3.33
N ASP A 265 -17.70 -34.39 2.96
CA ASP A 265 -18.63 -34.91 1.95
C ASP A 265 -18.53 -34.13 0.62
N SER A 266 -19.62 -33.50 0.18
CA SER A 266 -19.65 -32.62 -1.01
C SER A 266 -19.58 -31.13 -0.67
N GLU A 267 -19.33 -30.78 0.60
CA GLU A 267 -19.23 -29.40 1.06
C GLU A 267 -17.77 -28.93 1.10
N MET A 268 -17.54 -27.70 0.67
CA MET A 268 -16.26 -27.02 0.76
C MET A 268 -16.47 -25.64 1.40
N GLN A 269 -15.64 -25.31 2.38
CA GLN A 269 -15.69 -24.03 3.08
C GLN A 269 -14.30 -23.41 3.16
N SER A 270 -14.26 -22.07 3.12
CA SER A 270 -13.02 -21.31 3.17
C SER A 270 -12.87 -20.58 4.49
N GLY A 271 -11.65 -20.55 5.00
CA GLY A 271 -11.27 -19.80 6.19
C GLY A 271 -10.18 -18.80 5.83
N PHE A 272 -10.21 -17.64 6.48
CA PHE A 272 -9.23 -16.57 6.28
C PHE A 272 -8.73 -16.12 7.65
N ALA A 273 -7.43 -15.89 7.75
CA ALA A 273 -6.81 -15.15 8.85
C ALA A 273 -5.55 -14.44 8.37
N PHE A 274 -5.11 -13.46 9.16
CA PHE A 274 -3.85 -12.78 8.92
C PHE A 274 -3.18 -12.40 10.24
N THR A 275 -1.86 -12.28 10.20
CA THR A 275 -1.05 -11.70 11.27
C THR A 275 -0.26 -10.54 10.70
N HIS A 276 0.07 -9.54 11.52
CA HIS A 276 0.77 -8.34 11.07
C HIS A 276 1.60 -7.74 12.20
N GLY A 277 2.58 -6.91 11.83
CA GLY A 277 3.43 -6.19 12.75
C GLY A 277 4.34 -5.19 12.03
N ARG A 278 5.15 -4.48 12.79
CA ARG A 278 6.25 -3.64 12.30
C ARG A 278 7.52 -4.45 12.04
N ASP A 279 7.62 -5.62 12.66
CA ASP A 279 8.72 -6.57 12.49
C ASP A 279 8.20 -8.00 12.21
N MET A 280 9.06 -8.87 11.71
CA MET A 280 8.75 -10.28 11.53
C MET A 280 8.53 -11.00 12.88
N GLU A 281 9.24 -10.61 13.94
CA GLU A 281 9.11 -11.24 15.26
C GLU A 281 7.74 -10.97 15.93
N GLU A 282 7.01 -9.97 15.46
CA GLU A 282 5.67 -9.65 15.94
C GLU A 282 4.59 -10.54 15.32
N LEU A 283 4.94 -11.35 14.31
CA LEU A 283 3.97 -12.17 13.61
C LEU A 283 3.61 -13.45 14.40
N ASP A 284 2.32 -13.58 14.75
CA ASP A 284 1.77 -14.77 15.40
C ASP A 284 1.41 -15.85 14.39
N LEU A 285 2.41 -16.66 14.04
CA LEU A 285 2.25 -17.80 13.15
C LEU A 285 1.25 -18.85 13.71
N ALA A 286 1.24 -19.07 15.01
CA ALA A 286 0.37 -20.08 15.60
C ALA A 286 -1.11 -19.61 15.59
N GLY A 287 -1.35 -18.36 15.99
CA GLY A 287 -2.67 -17.75 15.99
C GLY A 287 -3.28 -17.67 14.60
N VAL A 288 -2.53 -17.19 13.60
CA VAL A 288 -3.06 -17.09 12.22
C VAL A 288 -3.46 -18.46 11.65
N VAL A 289 -2.66 -19.50 11.91
CA VAL A 289 -2.99 -20.86 11.47
C VAL A 289 -4.23 -21.38 12.19
N GLN A 290 -4.29 -21.22 13.51
CA GLN A 290 -5.42 -21.68 14.31
C GLN A 290 -6.72 -21.01 13.88
N GLU A 291 -6.71 -19.69 13.69
CA GLU A 291 -7.87 -18.91 13.28
C GLU A 291 -8.34 -19.31 11.87
N ALA A 292 -7.45 -19.38 10.88
CA ALA A 292 -7.84 -19.75 9.52
C ALA A 292 -8.45 -21.16 9.46
N VAL A 293 -7.84 -22.14 10.14
CA VAL A 293 -8.35 -23.52 10.20
C VAL A 293 -9.71 -23.57 10.90
N ALA A 294 -9.86 -22.88 12.03
CA ALA A 294 -11.14 -22.81 12.75
C ALA A 294 -12.24 -22.16 11.91
N ASN A 295 -11.92 -21.08 11.20
CA ASN A 295 -12.86 -20.37 10.32
C ASN A 295 -13.33 -21.26 9.16
N ALA A 296 -12.44 -22.04 8.53
CA ALA A 296 -12.84 -22.96 7.45
C ALA A 296 -13.65 -24.15 7.98
N ALA A 297 -13.11 -24.86 8.99
CA ALA A 297 -13.68 -26.10 9.46
C ALA A 297 -14.97 -25.91 10.27
N GLY A 298 -15.12 -24.75 10.93
CA GLY A 298 -16.32 -24.39 11.69
C GLY A 298 -17.53 -24.05 10.84
N LEU A 299 -17.33 -23.76 9.54
CA LEU A 299 -18.41 -23.49 8.59
C LEU A 299 -19.02 -24.76 7.99
N LEU A 300 -18.37 -25.92 8.12
CA LEU A 300 -18.88 -27.18 7.59
C LEU A 300 -20.17 -27.58 8.30
N GLY A 301 -21.18 -27.99 7.53
CA GLY A 301 -22.51 -28.32 8.04
C GLY A 301 -23.37 -27.10 8.34
N ALA A 302 -22.96 -25.90 7.92
CA ALA A 302 -23.79 -24.71 8.02
C ALA A 302 -25.10 -24.92 7.25
N ARG A 303 -26.21 -24.51 7.87
CA ARG A 303 -27.55 -24.66 7.31
C ARG A 303 -28.29 -23.32 7.30
N PRO A 304 -29.20 -23.12 6.34
CA PRO A 304 -30.09 -21.97 6.38
C PRO A 304 -30.93 -22.00 7.66
N VAL A 305 -31.26 -20.82 8.15
CA VAL A 305 -32.22 -20.60 9.23
C VAL A 305 -33.49 -19.97 8.67
N GLU A 306 -34.61 -20.11 9.37
CA GLU A 306 -35.85 -19.44 8.97
C GLU A 306 -35.70 -17.91 9.04
N THR A 307 -36.46 -17.21 8.20
CA THR A 307 -36.47 -15.74 8.20
C THR A 307 -37.07 -15.24 9.51
N ALA A 308 -36.27 -14.52 10.29
CA ALA A 308 -36.68 -13.99 11.59
C ALA A 308 -35.94 -12.69 11.93
N THR A 309 -36.50 -11.92 12.86
CA THR A 309 -35.79 -10.81 13.51
C THR A 309 -35.17 -11.33 14.81
N VAL A 310 -33.85 -11.40 14.86
CA VAL A 310 -33.09 -11.94 16.00
C VAL A 310 -31.88 -11.08 16.32
N PRO A 311 -31.34 -11.13 17.54
CA PRO A 311 -30.05 -10.54 17.85
C PRO A 311 -28.95 -11.15 16.97
N VAL A 312 -28.04 -10.31 16.47
CA VAL A 312 -26.88 -10.72 15.68
C VAL A 312 -25.62 -10.32 16.42
N VAL A 313 -24.69 -11.26 16.59
CA VAL A 313 -23.35 -10.99 17.08
C VAL A 313 -22.40 -10.95 15.89
N LEU A 314 -21.73 -9.82 15.71
CA LEU A 314 -20.80 -9.61 14.61
C LEU A 314 -19.40 -10.05 15.03
N HIS A 315 -18.76 -10.89 14.20
CA HIS A 315 -17.32 -11.15 14.32
C HIS A 315 -16.53 -9.83 14.18
N PRO A 316 -15.40 -9.63 14.88
CA PRO A 316 -14.60 -8.42 14.77
C PRO A 316 -14.27 -8.00 13.33
N HIS A 317 -13.95 -8.95 12.44
CA HIS A 317 -13.75 -8.66 11.01
C HIS A 317 -15.00 -8.11 10.32
N ALA A 318 -16.19 -8.67 10.60
CA ALA A 318 -17.43 -8.16 10.04
C ALA A 318 -17.75 -6.75 10.56
N ALA A 319 -17.50 -6.49 11.85
CA ALA A 319 -17.65 -5.16 12.42
C ALA A 319 -16.69 -4.14 11.78
N ALA A 320 -15.42 -4.51 11.58
CA ALA A 320 -14.43 -3.68 10.89
C ALA A 320 -14.83 -3.41 9.42
N MET A 321 -15.37 -4.39 8.71
CA MET A 321 -15.88 -4.20 7.34
C MET A 321 -17.02 -3.19 7.28
N ILE A 322 -17.96 -3.24 8.23
CA ILE A 322 -19.05 -2.26 8.32
C ILE A 322 -18.50 -0.85 8.56
N LEU A 323 -17.51 -0.70 9.45
CA LEU A 323 -16.82 0.57 9.65
C LEU A 323 -16.13 1.05 8.38
N GLY A 324 -15.50 0.14 7.61
CA GLY A 324 -14.89 0.45 6.32
C GLY A 324 -15.89 1.01 5.30
N VAL A 325 -17.12 0.48 5.26
CA VAL A 325 -18.19 1.03 4.41
C VAL A 325 -18.58 2.46 4.83
N LEU A 326 -18.55 2.74 6.12
CA LEU A 326 -18.88 4.07 6.65
C LEU A 326 -17.73 5.07 6.55
N ALA A 327 -16.48 4.62 6.42
CA ALA A 327 -15.28 5.45 6.46
C ALA A 327 -15.35 6.68 5.54
N ASN A 328 -15.77 6.50 4.28
CA ASN A 328 -15.87 7.60 3.32
C ASN A 328 -16.94 8.64 3.70
N SER A 329 -17.95 8.27 4.51
CA SER A 329 -18.95 9.22 4.99
C SER A 329 -18.37 10.25 5.96
N PHE A 330 -17.22 9.98 6.56
CA PHE A 330 -16.51 10.92 7.43
C PHE A 330 -15.57 11.88 6.67
N SER A 331 -15.41 11.71 5.35
CA SER A 331 -14.53 12.55 4.53
C SER A 331 -15.16 13.90 4.19
N ALA A 332 -14.41 14.99 4.38
CA ALA A 332 -14.82 16.33 3.94
C ALA A 332 -15.07 16.39 2.42
N ASP A 333 -14.29 15.66 1.61
CA ASP A 333 -14.51 15.59 0.17
C ASP A 333 -15.87 14.99 -0.17
N ALA A 334 -16.28 13.94 0.56
CA ALA A 334 -17.58 13.32 0.38
C ALA A 334 -18.71 14.28 0.81
N VAL A 335 -18.52 15.09 1.85
CA VAL A 335 -19.49 16.12 2.27
C VAL A 335 -19.62 17.22 1.19
N ILE A 336 -18.51 17.81 0.74
CA ILE A 336 -18.49 18.87 -0.28
C ILE A 336 -19.15 18.38 -1.58
N LYS A 337 -18.85 17.16 -2.00
CA LYS A 337 -19.42 16.54 -3.20
C LYS A 337 -20.82 15.95 -3.00
N ARG A 338 -21.43 16.12 -1.83
CA ARG A 338 -22.77 15.60 -1.47
C ARG A 338 -22.92 14.09 -1.66
N ARG A 339 -21.86 13.34 -1.33
CA ARG A 339 -21.79 11.86 -1.35
C ARG A 339 -21.77 11.23 0.05
N SER A 340 -21.56 12.03 1.10
CA SER A 340 -21.56 11.54 2.48
C SER A 340 -22.98 11.27 2.98
N LEU A 341 -23.19 10.10 3.59
CA LEU A 341 -24.43 9.77 4.31
C LEU A 341 -24.62 10.59 5.60
N LEU A 342 -23.54 11.19 6.09
CA LEU A 342 -23.49 11.98 7.33
C LEU A 342 -23.50 13.49 7.07
N ALA A 343 -23.67 13.93 5.82
CA ALA A 343 -23.78 15.34 5.49
C ALA A 343 -24.94 16.00 6.26
N GLY A 344 -24.66 17.11 6.95
CA GLY A 344 -25.65 17.83 7.76
C GLY A 344 -25.98 17.19 9.12
N LYS A 345 -25.31 16.09 9.50
CA LYS A 345 -25.54 15.35 10.75
C LYS A 345 -24.61 15.74 11.90
N LEU A 346 -23.91 16.87 11.77
CA LEU A 346 -23.05 17.36 12.84
C LEU A 346 -23.90 17.67 14.09
N SER A 347 -23.47 17.15 15.24
CA SER A 347 -24.20 17.24 16.52
C SER A 347 -25.52 16.45 16.60
N GLU A 348 -25.86 15.66 15.58
CA GLU A 348 -26.95 14.68 15.66
C GLU A 348 -26.45 13.33 16.18
N GLN A 349 -27.33 12.59 16.89
CA GLN A 349 -27.04 11.23 17.29
C GLN A 349 -27.26 10.28 16.11
N VAL A 350 -26.17 9.72 15.58
CA VAL A 350 -26.19 8.83 14.40
C VAL A 350 -25.92 7.36 14.74
N ALA A 351 -25.62 7.05 16.01
CA ALA A 351 -25.39 5.70 16.52
C ALA A 351 -25.95 5.53 17.94
N ALA A 352 -25.99 4.28 18.43
CA ALA A 352 -26.33 4.00 19.82
C ALA A 352 -25.32 4.69 20.77
N GLY A 353 -25.76 5.13 21.95
CA GLY A 353 -24.91 5.88 22.89
C GLY A 353 -23.68 5.10 23.38
N ILE A 354 -23.73 3.77 23.33
CA ILE A 354 -22.60 2.90 23.66
C ILE A 354 -21.49 2.88 22.58
N VAL A 355 -21.74 3.46 21.40
CA VAL A 355 -20.82 3.45 20.26
C VAL A 355 -20.04 4.74 20.24
N THR A 356 -18.71 4.63 20.36
CA THR A 356 -17.77 5.74 20.17
C THR A 356 -16.77 5.35 19.09
N ILE A 357 -16.56 6.25 18.12
CA ILE A 357 -15.57 6.06 17.04
C ILE A 357 -14.56 7.19 17.11
N THR A 358 -13.28 6.86 17.29
CA THR A 358 -12.16 7.81 17.35
C THR A 358 -11.23 7.60 16.16
N ASP A 359 -10.67 8.70 15.65
CA ASP A 359 -9.60 8.67 14.67
C ASP A 359 -8.30 9.10 15.34
N ASP A 360 -7.40 8.15 15.56
CA ASP A 360 -6.11 8.37 16.18
C ASP A 360 -4.96 8.03 15.22
N ALA A 361 -4.48 9.05 14.52
CA ALA A 361 -3.35 8.92 13.60
C ALA A 361 -1.99 8.70 14.29
N ARG A 362 -1.94 8.73 15.62
CA ARG A 362 -0.71 8.55 16.43
C ARG A 362 -0.79 7.33 17.35
N LEU A 363 -1.72 6.40 17.10
CA LEU A 363 -1.87 5.18 17.88
C LEU A 363 -0.56 4.37 17.89
N PRO A 364 0.06 4.03 19.04
CA PRO A 364 1.37 3.38 19.07
C PRO A 364 1.46 2.08 18.26
N GLU A 365 0.45 1.21 18.37
CA GLU A 365 0.35 -0.08 17.66
C GLU A 365 -0.27 0.05 16.25
N GLY A 366 -0.68 1.26 15.86
CA GLY A 366 -1.42 1.46 14.62
C GLY A 366 -0.53 1.31 13.39
N LEU A 367 -0.83 0.35 12.51
CA LEU A 367 -0.11 0.19 11.24
C LEU A 367 -0.18 1.43 10.33
N ALA A 368 -1.28 2.18 10.43
CA ALA A 368 -1.52 3.42 9.69
C ALA A 368 -1.01 4.68 10.39
N SER A 369 -0.41 4.55 11.59
CA SER A 369 0.07 5.69 12.36
C SER A 369 1.20 6.42 11.67
N ARG A 370 1.23 7.74 11.83
CA ARG A 370 2.14 8.65 11.15
C ARG A 370 2.29 9.95 11.93
N PRO A 371 3.45 10.64 11.86
CA PRO A 371 3.66 11.90 12.56
C PRO A 371 2.95 13.08 11.86
N PHE A 372 2.78 13.03 10.54
CA PHE A 372 2.15 14.06 9.71
C PHE A 372 1.43 13.45 8.51
N ASP A 373 0.60 14.24 7.84
CA ASP A 373 -0.18 13.80 6.69
C ASP A 373 0.48 14.00 5.31
N GLY A 374 -0.28 13.80 4.22
CA GLY A 374 0.27 13.91 2.86
C GLY A 374 0.70 15.31 2.45
N GLU A 375 0.40 16.33 3.26
CA GLU A 375 0.78 17.74 3.04
C GLU A 375 1.67 18.26 4.18
N GLY A 376 2.18 17.35 5.02
CA GLY A 376 3.02 17.70 6.16
C GLY A 376 2.29 18.28 7.36
N VAL A 377 0.95 18.21 7.41
CA VAL A 377 0.19 18.69 8.57
C VAL A 377 0.37 17.71 9.73
N PRO A 378 0.76 18.16 10.94
CA PRO A 378 0.96 17.29 12.09
C PRO A 378 -0.28 16.44 12.38
N SER A 379 -0.06 15.14 12.52
CA SER A 379 -1.10 14.20 12.91
C SER A 379 -1.51 14.43 14.36
N ARG A 380 -2.79 14.19 14.66
CA ARG A 380 -3.35 14.32 16.00
C ARG A 380 -4.38 13.22 16.24
N SER A 381 -4.62 12.92 17.51
CA SER A 381 -5.80 12.18 17.91
C SER A 381 -7.00 13.13 17.78
N ASN A 382 -7.85 12.89 16.79
CA ASN A 382 -9.09 13.62 16.66
C ASN A 382 -10.04 13.10 17.74
N GLY A 383 -10.65 14.01 18.51
CA GLY A 383 -11.73 13.66 19.44
C GLY A 383 -12.82 12.87 18.72
N ALA A 384 -13.61 12.07 19.44
CA ALA A 384 -14.43 11.06 18.77
C ALA A 384 -15.39 11.66 17.74
N ILE A 385 -15.36 11.06 16.55
CA ILE A 385 -16.10 11.44 15.35
C ILE A 385 -17.57 11.02 15.49
N VAL A 386 -17.83 9.98 16.30
CA VAL A 386 -19.16 9.60 16.77
C VAL A 386 -19.10 9.46 18.29
N GLN A 387 -19.99 10.14 19.01
CA GLN A 387 -20.12 10.07 20.48
C GLN A 387 -21.58 10.04 20.91
N GLU A 388 -21.80 9.60 22.15
CA GLU A 388 -23.06 9.84 22.84
C GLU A 388 -23.34 11.34 22.96
N ARG A 389 -24.61 11.72 22.73
CA ARG A 389 -25.06 13.06 23.07
C ARG A 389 -25.09 13.18 24.59
N ALA A 390 -24.11 13.87 25.18
CA ALA A 390 -24.12 14.19 26.59
C ALA A 390 -25.47 14.87 26.94
N ARG A 391 -26.21 14.28 27.89
CA ARG A 391 -27.44 14.89 28.41
C ARG A 391 -27.06 16.18 29.14
N GLY A 392 -27.16 17.32 28.45
CA GLY A 392 -27.14 18.65 29.09
C GLY A 392 -25.83 19.44 29.07
N GLY A 393 -24.94 19.26 28.09
CA GLY A 393 -23.76 20.13 27.95
C GLY A 393 -23.24 20.19 26.52
N GLY A 394 -23.13 21.39 25.96
CA GLY A 394 -22.72 21.63 24.57
C GLY A 394 -21.36 21.02 24.25
N ILE A 395 -21.31 20.22 23.17
CA ILE A 395 -20.07 19.68 22.65
C ILE A 395 -19.34 20.79 21.89
N LYS A 396 -18.18 21.23 22.39
CA LYS A 396 -17.22 21.99 21.59
C LYS A 396 -16.46 21.03 20.69
N SER A 397 -17.06 20.59 19.58
CA SER A 397 -16.32 19.89 18.53
C SER A 397 -15.59 20.96 17.70
N ARG A 398 -14.30 21.18 18.01
CA ARG A 398 -13.43 21.99 17.15
C ARG A 398 -12.93 21.09 16.01
N THR A 399 -13.80 20.75 15.08
CA THR A 399 -13.41 20.20 13.78
C THR A 399 -12.75 21.32 12.99
N GLN A 400 -11.44 21.52 13.19
CA GLN A 400 -10.62 22.17 12.17
C GLN A 400 -10.37 21.13 11.09
N THR A 401 -11.10 21.24 10.00
CA THR A 401 -10.73 20.70 8.70
C THR A 401 -9.33 21.20 8.34
N GLY A 402 -8.33 20.33 8.48
CA GLY A 402 -7.19 20.28 7.56
C GLY A 402 -7.63 19.39 6.43
#